data_AF-H3KH50-F1
#
_entry.id   AF-H3KH50-F1
#
_cell.length_a   1.000
_cell.length_b   1.000
_cell.length_c   1.000
_cell.angle_alpha   90.00
_cell.angle_beta   90.00
_cell.angle_gamma   90.00
#
_symmetry.space_group_name_H-M   'P 1'
#
loop_
_entity.id
_entity.type
_entity.pdbx_description
1 polymer ?
#
loop_
_entity_poly.entity_id
_entity_poly.type
_entity_poly.pdbx_seq_one_letter_code
_entity_poly.pdbx_strand_id
1 'polypeptide(L)'
;KTYNEGVAAKKDAFGKPAEHLRAVTKTPYYAVRLWPRIAGTVGGLQTNEGMAVLDRSGKPIPGLFAAGETANGSLLKGAVPVGASLTEALASGLIAGEAAAKAGK
;
A
#
# COMPACT_ATOMS: atom_id res chain seq x y z
N LYS A 1 -5.11 -31.39 11.15
CA LYS A 1 -4.69 -32.68 10.56
C LYS A 1 -4.48 -32.54 9.05
N THR A 2 -5.54 -32.32 8.26
CA THR A 2 -5.49 -32.16 6.78
C THR A 2 -4.45 -31.15 6.29
N TYR A 3 -4.34 -29.99 6.93
CA TYR A 3 -3.32 -29.00 6.56
C TYR A 3 -1.89 -29.54 6.69
N ASN A 4 -1.58 -30.26 7.77
CA ASN A 4 -0.23 -30.81 8.00
C ASN A 4 0.08 -31.97 7.02
N GLU A 5 -0.92 -32.76 6.65
CA GLU A 5 -0.79 -33.78 5.59
C GLU A 5 -0.50 -33.11 4.23
N GLY A 6 -1.20 -32.01 3.92
CA GLY A 6 -0.94 -31.19 2.75
C GLY A 6 0.46 -30.56 2.74
N VAL A 7 0.95 -30.10 3.89
CA VAL A 7 2.33 -29.61 4.04
C VAL A 7 3.34 -30.71 3.69
N ALA A 8 3.15 -31.95 4.19
CA ALA A 8 4.05 -33.07 3.89
C ALA A 8 4.04 -33.44 2.40
N ALA A 9 2.86 -33.38 1.76
CA ALA A 9 2.69 -33.61 0.33
C ALA A 9 3.05 -32.41 -0.56
N LYS A 10 3.46 -31.27 0.03
CA LYS A 10 3.67 -29.98 -0.65
C LYS A 10 2.47 -29.52 -1.50
N LYS A 11 1.25 -29.86 -1.07
CA LYS A 11 0.00 -29.57 -1.75
C LYS A 11 -1.03 -29.03 -0.77
N ASP A 12 -1.44 -27.78 -0.97
CA ASP A 12 -2.48 -27.13 -0.19
C ASP A 12 -3.80 -27.08 -0.98
N ALA A 13 -4.91 -27.32 -0.29
CA ALA A 13 -6.24 -27.40 -0.90
C ALA A 13 -6.72 -26.05 -1.48
N PHE A 14 -6.17 -24.93 -0.99
CA PHE A 14 -6.53 -23.57 -1.43
C PHE A 14 -5.44 -22.93 -2.29
N GLY A 15 -4.46 -23.71 -2.75
CA GLY A 15 -3.43 -23.25 -3.69
C GLY A 15 -2.30 -22.44 -3.05
N LYS A 16 -2.13 -22.51 -1.72
CA LYS A 16 -0.98 -21.86 -1.07
C LYS A 16 0.35 -22.46 -1.60
N PRO A 17 1.31 -21.63 -2.07
CA PRO A 17 2.57 -22.11 -2.61
C PRO A 17 3.36 -22.98 -1.62
N ALA A 18 4.04 -24.01 -2.13
CA ALA A 18 4.71 -25.03 -1.32
C ALA A 18 5.78 -24.44 -0.41
N GLU A 19 6.51 -23.42 -0.88
CA GLU A 19 7.52 -22.66 -0.15
C GLU A 19 6.98 -21.92 1.07
N HIS A 20 5.67 -21.68 1.13
CA HIS A 20 4.99 -20.99 2.24
C HIS A 20 4.26 -21.97 3.19
N LEU A 21 4.25 -23.27 2.91
CA LEU A 21 3.64 -24.27 3.79
C LEU A 21 4.51 -24.54 5.02
N ARG A 22 3.91 -24.51 6.21
CA ARG A 22 4.59 -24.76 7.48
C ARG A 22 3.71 -25.63 8.35
N ALA A 23 4.19 -26.80 8.75
CA ALA A 23 3.40 -27.70 9.58
C ALA A 23 3.18 -27.08 10.97
N VAL A 24 1.96 -27.20 11.48
CA VAL A 24 1.58 -26.70 12.82
C VAL A 24 1.43 -27.90 13.74
N THR A 25 2.52 -28.26 14.44
CA THR A 25 2.60 -29.48 15.25
C THR A 25 3.05 -29.25 16.70
N LYS A 26 3.51 -28.05 17.03
CA LYS A 26 4.05 -27.71 18.35
C LYS A 26 3.06 -26.86 19.14
N THR A 27 2.91 -27.21 20.42
CA THR A 27 2.10 -26.48 21.40
C THR A 27 2.94 -25.40 22.11
N PRO A 28 2.32 -24.39 22.75
CA PRO A 28 0.87 -24.12 22.77
C PRO A 28 0.36 -23.63 21.41
N TYR A 29 -0.89 -23.98 21.09
CA TYR A 29 -1.57 -23.46 19.90
C TYR A 29 -2.17 -22.09 20.20
N TYR A 30 -2.20 -21.22 19.20
CA TYR A 30 -2.76 -19.88 19.29
C TYR A 30 -3.89 -19.71 18.29
N ALA A 31 -4.92 -18.97 18.68
CA ALA A 31 -6.01 -18.57 17.80
C ALA A 31 -6.32 -17.09 18.01
N VAL A 32 -6.59 -16.38 16.91
CA VAL A 32 -6.96 -14.95 16.92
C VAL A 32 -8.22 -14.81 16.08
N ARG A 33 -9.20 -14.05 16.59
CA ARG A 33 -10.41 -13.73 15.85
C ARG A 33 -10.13 -12.54 14.92
N LEU A 34 -10.39 -12.71 13.64
CA LEU A 34 -10.13 -11.71 12.61
C LEU A 34 -11.42 -11.30 11.91
N TRP A 35 -11.47 -10.04 11.48
CA TRP A 35 -12.54 -9.50 10.64
C TRP A 35 -11.98 -8.46 9.67
N PRO A 36 -12.60 -8.30 8.48
CA PRO A 36 -12.24 -7.22 7.58
C PRO A 36 -12.41 -5.85 8.24
N ARG A 37 -11.46 -4.96 7.99
CA ARG A 37 -11.47 -3.55 8.41
C ARG A 37 -11.00 -2.68 7.27
N ILE A 38 -11.49 -1.45 7.22
CA ILE A 38 -10.96 -0.44 6.29
C ILE A 38 -9.55 -0.09 6.74
N ALA A 39 -8.56 -0.32 5.88
CA ALA A 39 -7.16 -0.06 6.16
C ALA A 39 -6.69 1.33 5.67
N GLY A 40 -7.33 1.86 4.63
CA GLY A 40 -7.00 3.15 4.04
C GLY A 40 -7.85 3.44 2.80
N THR A 41 -7.57 4.57 2.19
CA THR A 41 -8.21 5.08 0.97
C THR A 41 -7.22 5.08 -0.19
N VAL A 42 -7.73 4.73 -1.38
CA VAL A 42 -6.94 4.64 -2.60
C VAL A 42 -7.01 5.93 -3.42
N GLY A 43 -7.98 6.78 -3.15
CA GLY A 43 -8.19 8.04 -3.85
C GLY A 43 -7.21 9.14 -3.42
N GLY A 44 -7.67 10.38 -3.47
CA GLY A 44 -6.89 11.55 -3.08
C GLY A 44 -6.97 12.67 -4.09
N LEU A 45 -6.20 13.73 -3.81
CA LEU A 45 -5.95 14.83 -4.71
C LEU A 45 -5.19 14.34 -5.94
N GLN A 46 -5.55 14.86 -7.10
CA GLN A 46 -4.77 14.61 -8.30
C GLN A 46 -3.49 15.44 -8.25
N THR A 47 -2.35 14.78 -8.42
CA THR A 47 -1.04 15.42 -8.50
C THR A 47 -0.33 15.06 -9.80
N ASN A 48 0.62 15.90 -10.21
CA ASN A 48 1.60 15.59 -11.26
C ASN A 48 2.85 14.92 -10.66
N GLU A 49 3.87 14.64 -11.49
CA GLU A 49 5.13 14.00 -11.07
C GLU A 49 5.92 14.79 -10.03
N GLY A 50 5.72 16.12 -9.97
CA GLY A 50 6.32 17.00 -8.96
C GLY A 50 5.47 17.17 -7.70
N MET A 51 4.43 16.35 -7.53
CA MET A 51 3.48 16.39 -6.41
C MET A 51 2.65 17.68 -6.30
N ALA A 52 2.63 18.51 -7.34
CA ALA A 52 1.76 19.69 -7.37
C ALA A 52 0.31 19.27 -7.59
N VAL A 53 -0.60 19.81 -6.77
CA VAL A 53 -2.03 19.50 -6.84
C VAL A 53 -2.64 20.14 -8.08
N LEU A 54 -3.45 19.37 -8.80
CA LEU A 54 -4.13 19.80 -10.00
C LEU A 54 -5.56 20.28 -9.69
N ASP A 55 -5.96 21.37 -10.34
CA ASP A 55 -7.35 21.80 -10.37
C ASP A 55 -8.20 20.93 -11.32
N ARG A 56 -9.50 21.25 -11.44
CA ARG A 56 -10.43 20.51 -12.30
C ARG A 56 -10.13 20.63 -13.80
N SER A 57 -9.30 21.58 -14.20
CA SER A 57 -8.81 21.74 -15.58
C SER A 57 -7.49 21.00 -15.83
N GLY A 58 -6.94 20.33 -14.80
CA GLY A 58 -5.66 19.65 -14.86
C GLY A 58 -4.46 20.59 -14.69
N LYS A 59 -4.68 21.84 -14.26
CA LYS A 59 -3.59 22.82 -14.06
C LYS A 59 -3.09 22.79 -12.62
N PRO A 60 -1.76 22.88 -12.39
CA PRO A 60 -1.22 22.99 -11.04
C PRO A 60 -1.75 24.22 -10.31
N ILE A 61 -2.18 24.03 -9.07
CA ILE A 61 -2.53 25.10 -8.15
C ILE A 61 -1.23 25.64 -7.53
N PRO A 62 -0.86 26.92 -7.74
CA PRO A 62 0.42 27.46 -7.27
C PRO A 62 0.58 27.32 -5.76
N GLY A 63 1.72 26.77 -5.34
CA GLY A 63 2.07 26.59 -3.93
C GLY A 63 1.37 25.43 -3.21
N LEU A 64 0.50 24.67 -3.89
CA LEU A 64 -0.23 23.55 -3.29
C LEU A 64 0.35 22.21 -3.74
N PHE A 65 0.86 21.44 -2.78
CA PHE A 65 1.44 20.12 -2.99
C PHE A 65 0.76 19.08 -2.08
N ALA A 66 0.71 17.83 -2.51
CA ALA A 66 0.15 16.73 -1.73
C ALA A 66 0.99 15.46 -1.91
N ALA A 67 1.06 14.65 -0.85
CA ALA A 67 1.87 13.43 -0.80
C ALA A 67 1.21 12.40 0.13
N GLY A 68 1.66 11.16 0.05
CA GLY A 68 1.12 10.07 0.83
C GLY A 68 -0.29 9.69 0.42
N GLU A 69 -1.04 9.15 1.39
CA GLU A 69 -2.42 8.71 1.20
C GLU A 69 -3.36 9.83 0.69
N THR A 70 -3.01 11.11 0.92
CA THR A 70 -3.78 12.24 0.37
C THR A 70 -3.67 12.41 -1.14
N ALA A 71 -2.68 11.79 -1.79
CA ALA A 71 -2.42 11.85 -3.24
C ALA A 71 -2.29 10.45 -3.88
N ASN A 72 -2.68 9.40 -3.16
CA ASN A 72 -2.50 7.99 -3.54
C ASN A 72 -3.06 7.66 -4.93
N GLY A 73 -4.21 8.24 -5.27
CA GLY A 73 -4.95 7.94 -6.50
C GLY A 73 -4.18 8.24 -7.79
N SER A 74 -3.38 9.33 -7.80
CA SER A 74 -2.56 9.69 -8.97
C SER A 74 -1.36 8.77 -9.14
N LEU A 75 -0.71 8.38 -8.04
CA LEU A 75 0.52 7.58 -8.06
C LEU A 75 0.25 6.09 -8.25
N LEU A 76 -0.74 5.56 -7.53
CA LEU A 76 -0.99 4.13 -7.44
C LEU A 76 -2.14 3.65 -8.34
N LYS A 77 -2.72 4.55 -9.15
CA LYS A 77 -3.71 4.25 -10.21
C LYS A 77 -4.86 3.35 -9.76
N GLY A 78 -5.36 3.55 -8.53
CA GLY A 78 -6.50 2.78 -8.04
C GLY A 78 -6.16 1.44 -7.38
N ALA A 79 -4.88 1.09 -7.22
CA ALA A 79 -4.48 -0.13 -6.51
C ALA A 79 -3.31 0.16 -5.55
N VAL A 80 -3.50 -0.08 -4.25
CA VAL A 80 -2.44 0.06 -3.24
C VAL A 80 -1.94 -1.34 -2.89
N PRO A 81 -0.76 -1.78 -3.40
CA PRO A 81 -0.20 -3.06 -3.01
C PRO A 81 0.11 -3.08 -1.51
N VAL A 82 -0.01 -4.25 -0.90
CA VAL A 82 0.37 -4.44 0.51
C VAL A 82 1.83 -4.04 0.69
N GLY A 83 2.10 -3.15 1.66
CA GLY A 83 3.43 -2.65 1.97
C GLY A 83 3.89 -1.44 1.14
N ALA A 84 3.14 -1.01 0.13
CA ALA A 84 3.53 0.13 -0.71
C ALA A 84 3.31 1.50 -0.04
N SER A 85 2.35 1.62 0.88
CA SER A 85 1.91 2.93 1.43
C SER A 85 3.02 3.70 2.16
N LEU A 86 3.89 3.02 2.90
CA LEU A 86 5.00 3.70 3.60
C LEU A 86 6.05 4.22 2.63
N THR A 87 6.40 3.39 1.63
CA THR A 87 7.36 3.77 0.59
C THR A 87 6.81 4.91 -0.26
N GLU A 88 5.52 4.85 -0.61
CA GLU A 88 4.84 5.91 -1.35
C GLU A 88 4.89 7.21 -0.56
N ALA A 89 4.43 7.20 0.70
CA ALA A 89 4.43 8.41 1.54
C ALA A 89 5.82 9.03 1.72
N LEU A 90 6.86 8.19 1.88
CA LEU A 90 8.24 8.66 1.97
C LEU A 90 8.71 9.30 0.65
N ALA A 91 8.53 8.59 -0.47
CA ALA A 91 9.02 9.05 -1.76
C ALA A 91 8.29 10.31 -2.24
N SER A 92 6.95 10.30 -2.21
CA SER A 92 6.15 11.47 -2.60
C SER A 92 6.35 12.65 -1.65
N GLY A 93 6.53 12.39 -0.35
CA GLY A 93 6.85 13.42 0.64
C GLY A 93 8.17 14.14 0.34
N LEU A 94 9.22 13.40 -0.01
CA LEU A 94 10.51 13.98 -0.40
C LEU A 94 10.39 14.84 -1.66
N ILE A 95 9.72 14.33 -2.70
CA ILE A 95 9.50 15.07 -3.96
C ILE A 95 8.68 16.34 -3.71
N ALA A 96 7.58 16.23 -2.98
CA ALA A 96 6.72 17.37 -2.63
C ALA A 96 7.48 18.43 -1.83
N GLY A 97 8.29 18.01 -0.85
CA GLY A 97 9.10 18.92 -0.03
C GLY A 97 10.14 19.68 -0.85
N GLU A 98 10.88 19.01 -1.72
CA GLU A 98 11.84 19.66 -2.61
C GLU A 98 11.17 20.62 -3.60
N ALA A 99 10.03 20.24 -4.16
CA ALA A 99 9.27 21.07 -5.09
C ALA A 99 8.71 22.33 -4.40
N ALA A 100 8.13 22.16 -3.21
CA ALA A 100 7.63 23.28 -2.41
C ALA A 100 8.74 24.26 -2.02
N ALA A 101 9.92 23.76 -1.62
CA ALA A 101 11.06 24.61 -1.26
C ALA A 101 11.60 25.42 -2.46
N LYS A 102 11.55 24.87 -3.67
CA LYS A 102 11.94 25.58 -4.90
C LYS A 102 10.90 26.63 -5.32
N ALA A 103 9.61 26.34 -5.14
CA ALA A 103 8.51 27.23 -5.52
C ALA A 103 8.36 28.45 -4.59
N GLY A 104 8.87 28.39 -3.35
CA GLY A 104 8.84 29.48 -2.38
C GLY A 104 10.00 30.49 -2.49
N LYS A 105 10.91 30.32 -3.46
CA LYS A 105 11.95 31.30 -3.81
C LYS A 105 11.51 32.11 -5.03
#